data_AF-A0A3M8LCH8-F1
#
_entry.id   AF-A0A3M8LCH8-F1
#
_cell.length_a   1.000
_cell.length_b   1.000
_cell.length_c   1.000
_cell.angle_alpha   90.00
_cell.angle_beta   90.00
_cell.angle_gamma   90.00
#
_symmetry.space_group_name_H-M   'P 1'
#
loop_
_entity.id
_entity.type
_entity.pdbx_description
1 polymer ?
#
loop_
_entity_poly.entity_id
_entity_poly.type
_entity_poly.pdbx_seq_one_letter_code
_entity_poly.pdbx_strand_id
1 'polypeptide(L)'
;MSATTTPTRGPAKPAPYVIAGVLLVIGIIVPLIVPLYARKDPELFGMPFFYWFQILEVFLEAFLLWIIYGIVIREDRRRRGVVRGDRTTDGSEVVR
;
A
#
# COMPACT_ATOMS: atom_id res chain seq x y z
N MET A 1 17.24 32.62 14.89
CA MET A 1 16.09 31.82 15.36
C MET A 1 16.19 30.44 14.75
N SER A 2 16.81 29.48 15.44
CA SER A 2 16.87 28.09 14.99
C SER A 2 15.59 27.40 15.42
N ALA A 3 14.68 27.12 14.48
CA ALA A 3 13.50 26.33 14.79
C ALA A 3 13.96 24.90 15.08
N THR A 4 13.91 24.48 16.35
CA THR A 4 14.09 23.07 16.72
C THR A 4 12.93 22.30 16.12
N THR A 5 13.12 21.75 14.91
CA THR A 5 12.10 20.94 14.23
C THR A 5 12.03 19.59 14.92
N THR A 6 11.28 19.50 16.02
CA THR A 6 11.00 18.21 16.67
C THR A 6 10.27 17.31 15.67
N PRO A 7 10.91 16.23 15.18
CA PRO A 7 10.30 15.38 14.16
C PRO A 7 9.01 14.75 14.71
N THR A 8 7.89 14.99 14.03
CA THR A 8 6.58 14.45 14.42
C THR A 8 6.40 12.97 13.98
N ARG A 9 7.23 12.48 13.04
CA ARG A 9 7.23 11.09 12.57
C ARG A 9 8.65 10.53 12.51
N GLY A 10 8.81 9.25 12.86
CA GLY A 10 10.08 8.55 12.76
C GLY A 10 10.55 8.38 11.31
N PRO A 11 11.85 8.11 11.10
CA PRO A 11 12.46 8.03 9.78
C PRO A 11 11.80 6.98 8.89
N ALA A 12 11.70 7.31 7.60
CA ALA A 12 11.08 6.50 6.58
C ALA A 12 11.92 5.30 6.19
N LYS A 13 11.31 4.10 6.18
CA LYS A 13 11.89 2.96 5.46
C LYS A 13 11.41 3.00 4.02
N PRO A 14 12.30 2.99 3.01
CA PRO A 14 11.89 3.07 1.60
C PRO A 14 11.23 1.78 1.09
N ALA A 15 11.69 0.62 1.56
CA ALA A 15 11.23 -0.70 1.11
C ALA A 15 9.69 -0.90 1.07
N PRO A 16 8.91 -0.62 2.13
CA PRO A 16 7.46 -0.80 2.08
C PRO A 16 6.76 0.08 1.03
N TYR A 17 7.27 1.28 0.75
CA TYR A 17 6.70 2.15 -0.29
C TYR A 17 7.07 1.67 -1.70
N VAL A 18 8.27 1.12 -1.87
CA VAL A 18 8.66 0.48 -3.15
C VAL A 18 7.74 -0.70 -3.44
N ILE A 19 7.48 -1.57 -2.46
CA ILE A 19 6.56 -2.71 -2.62
C ILE A 19 5.14 -2.24 -2.96
N ALA A 20 4.64 -1.23 -2.24
CA ALA A 20 3.34 -0.63 -2.53
C ALA A 20 3.28 -0.04 -3.94
N GLY A 21 4.33 0.64 -4.38
CA GLY A 21 4.44 1.20 -5.73
C GLY A 21 4.44 0.11 -6.81
N VAL A 22 5.19 -0.98 -6.61
CA VAL A 22 5.20 -2.12 -7.54
C VAL A 22 3.82 -2.77 -7.63
N LEU A 23 3.14 -3.00 -6.51
CA LEU A 23 1.77 -3.53 -6.51
C LEU A 23 0.80 -2.62 -7.26
N LEU A 24 0.92 -1.30 -7.08
CA LEU A 24 0.08 -0.34 -7.79
C LEU A 24 0.34 -0.37 -9.30
N VAL A 25 1.61 -0.43 -9.72
CA VAL A 25 1.96 -0.55 -11.15
C VAL A 25 1.39 -1.83 -11.74
N ILE A 26 1.41 -2.94 -11.01
CA ILE A 26 0.76 -4.18 -11.44
C ILE A 26 -0.74 -3.96 -11.63
N GLY A 27 -1.41 -3.33 -10.65
CA GLY A 27 -2.84 -2.99 -10.74
C GLY A 27 -3.19 -2.10 -11.94
N ILE A 28 -2.27 -1.27 -12.42
CA ILE A 28 -2.48 -0.43 -13.61
C ILE A 28 -2.19 -1.21 -14.89
N ILE A 29 -1.10 -1.97 -14.94
CA ILE A 29 -0.67 -2.63 -16.18
C ILE A 29 -1.60 -3.80 -16.54
N VAL A 30 -2.08 -4.55 -15.55
CA VAL A 30 -2.98 -5.70 -15.78
C VAL A 30 -4.22 -5.32 -16.62
N PRO A 31 -5.03 -4.29 -16.27
CA PRO A 31 -6.18 -3.88 -17.07
C PRO A 31 -5.80 -3.27 -18.41
N LEU A 32 -4.59 -2.73 -18.56
CA LEU A 32 -4.14 -2.15 -19.83
C LEU A 32 -3.77 -3.20 -20.88
N ILE A 33 -3.57 -4.47 -20.49
CA ILE A 33 -3.28 -5.55 -21.44
C ILE A 33 -4.59 -6.03 -22.09
N VAL A 34 -5.12 -5.20 -22.99
CA VAL A 34 -6.32 -5.49 -23.80
C VAL A 34 -6.33 -6.89 -24.44
N PRO A 35 -5.25 -7.40 -25.05
CA PRO A 35 -5.28 -8.74 -25.65
C PRO A 35 -5.41 -9.88 -24.65
N LEU A 36 -5.26 -9.63 -23.34
CA LEU A 36 -5.44 -10.65 -22.30
C LEU A 36 -6.91 -11.05 -22.17
N TYR A 37 -7.81 -10.07 -22.31
CA TYR A 37 -9.26 -10.24 -22.12
C TYR A 37 -10.12 -10.01 -23.36
N ALA A 38 -9.54 -9.54 -24.46
CA ALA A 38 -10.20 -9.48 -25.77
C ALA A 38 -10.29 -10.87 -26.46
N ARG A 39 -10.62 -11.92 -25.70
CA ARG A 39 -10.84 -13.27 -26.23
C ARG A 39 -12.32 -13.60 -26.14
N LYS A 40 -12.83 -14.37 -27.10
CA LYS A 40 -14.24 -14.84 -27.06
C LYS A 40 -14.42 -15.99 -26.07
N ASP A 41 -13.46 -16.89 -26.03
CA ASP A 41 -13.46 -18.06 -25.14
C ASP A 41 -12.50 -17.86 -23.96
N PRO A 42 -12.81 -18.37 -22.75
CA PRO A 42 -14.01 -19.13 -22.37
C PRO A 42 -15.23 -18.28 -21.95
N GLU A 43 -16.41 -18.77 -22.33
CA GLU A 43 -17.69 -18.32 -21.79
C GLU A 43 -17.96 -18.98 -20.43
N LEU A 44 -18.45 -18.20 -19.46
CA LEU A 44 -18.78 -18.68 -18.13
C LEU A 44 -20.28 -18.49 -17.89
N PHE A 45 -21.04 -19.58 -17.72
CA PHE A 45 -22.52 -19.53 -17.59
C PHE A 45 -23.23 -18.78 -18.74
N GLY A 46 -22.66 -18.80 -19.96
CA GLY A 46 -23.15 -18.03 -21.10
C GLY A 46 -22.78 -16.54 -21.09
N MET A 47 -21.96 -16.09 -20.12
CA MET A 47 -21.35 -14.76 -20.14
C MET A 47 -20.02 -14.78 -20.89
N PRO A 48 -19.80 -13.87 -21.87
CA PRO A 48 -18.54 -13.75 -22.58
C PRO A 48 -17.35 -13.46 -21.65
N PHE A 49 -16.15 -13.88 -22.05
CA PHE A 49 -14.91 -13.73 -21.29
C PHE A 49 -14.72 -12.35 -20.69
N PHE A 50 -14.90 -11.33 -21.52
CA PHE A 50 -14.72 -9.94 -21.16
C PHE A 50 -15.48 -9.56 -19.88
N TYR A 51 -16.77 -9.89 -19.79
CA TYR A 51 -17.60 -9.42 -18.69
C TYR A 51 -17.24 -10.06 -17.35
N TRP A 52 -17.05 -11.38 -17.31
CA TRP A 52 -16.72 -12.04 -16.05
C TRP A 52 -15.29 -11.72 -15.61
N PHE A 53 -14.37 -11.52 -16.56
CA PHE A 53 -13.01 -11.09 -16.26
C PHE A 53 -13.00 -9.69 -15.66
N GLN A 54 -13.78 -8.75 -16.19
CA GLN A 54 -13.93 -7.40 -15.62
C GLN A 54 -14.42 -7.43 -14.16
N ILE A 55 -15.33 -8.34 -13.82
CA ILE A 55 -15.78 -8.51 -12.43
C ILE A 55 -14.66 -9.08 -11.55
N LEU A 56 -13.94 -10.10 -12.03
CA LEU A 56 -12.79 -10.67 -11.31
C LEU A 56 -11.69 -9.62 -11.09
N GLU A 57 -11.47 -8.77 -12.08
CA GLU A 57 -10.49 -7.69 -12.05
C GLU A 57 -10.79 -6.66 -10.96
N VAL A 58 -12.06 -6.29 -10.76
CA VAL A 58 -12.47 -5.41 -9.64
C VAL A 58 -12.10 -6.03 -8.28
N PHE A 59 -12.33 -7.33 -8.10
CA PHE A 59 -11.94 -8.01 -6.86
C PHE A 59 -10.44 -8.11 -6.69
N LEU A 60 -9.71 -8.34 -7.79
CA LEU A 60 -8.26 -8.34 -7.81
C LEU A 60 -7.71 -6.97 -7.39
N GLU A 61 -8.16 -5.88 -8.00
CA GLU A 61 -7.74 -4.52 -7.63
C GLU A 61 -8.06 -4.19 -6.17
N ALA A 62 -9.28 -4.50 -5.71
CA ALA A 62 -9.66 -4.29 -4.31
C ALA A 62 -8.72 -5.05 -3.36
N PHE A 63 -8.33 -6.27 -3.70
CA PHE A 63 -7.38 -7.06 -2.93
C PHE A 63 -5.97 -6.47 -2.94
N LEU A 64 -5.46 -6.03 -4.10
CA LEU A 64 -4.16 -5.34 -4.18
C LEU A 64 -4.16 -4.07 -3.34
N LEU A 65 -5.19 -3.24 -3.45
CA LEU A 65 -5.33 -2.01 -2.67
C LEU A 65 -5.39 -2.30 -1.17
N TRP A 66 -6.07 -3.37 -0.77
CA TRP A 66 -6.10 -3.80 0.63
C TRP A 66 -4.71 -4.17 1.15
N ILE A 67 -3.90 -4.89 0.37
CA ILE A 67 -2.50 -5.20 0.73
C ILE A 67 -1.67 -3.92 0.85
N ILE A 68 -1.75 -3.04 -0.16
CA ILE A 68 -1.04 -1.75 -0.17
C ILE A 68 -1.38 -0.94 1.09
N TYR A 69 -2.67 -0.83 1.39
CA TYR A 69 -3.17 -0.13 2.57
C TYR A 69 -2.62 -0.74 3.87
N GLY A 70 -2.59 -2.06 3.97
CA GLY A 70 -2.00 -2.78 5.11
C GLY A 70 -0.52 -2.48 5.30
N ILE A 71 0.27 -2.50 4.22
CA ILE A 71 1.71 -2.17 4.24
C ILE A 71 1.92 -0.74 4.72
N VAL A 72 1.19 0.21 4.12
CA VAL A 72 1.30 1.63 4.45
C VAL A 72 0.95 1.87 5.92
N ILE A 73 -0.18 1.37 6.41
CA ILE A 73 -0.58 1.56 7.82
C ILE A 73 0.40 0.94 8.80
N ARG A 74 0.93 -0.25 8.49
CA ARG A 74 1.88 -0.92 9.38
C ARG A 74 3.17 -0.11 9.53
N GLU A 75 3.67 0.45 8.43
CA GLU A 75 4.82 1.35 8.43
C GLU A 75 4.51 2.67 9.16
N ASP A 76 3.32 3.21 8.96
CA ASP A 76 2.87 4.43 9.59
C ASP A 76 2.71 4.28 11.12
N ARG A 77 2.21 3.13 11.60
CA ARG A 77 2.19 2.76 13.02
C ARG A 77 3.60 2.61 13.60
N ARG A 78 4.53 1.97 12.87
CA ARG A 78 5.93 1.82 13.29
C ARG A 78 6.58 3.19 13.51
N ARG A 79 6.42 4.12 12.56
CA ARG A 79 6.97 5.48 12.63
C ARG A 79 6.47 6.27 13.83
N ARG A 80 5.20 6.09 14.21
CA ARG A 80 4.61 6.71 15.41
C ARG A 80 5.17 6.09 16.70
N GLY A 81 5.42 4.78 16.72
CA GLY A 81 6.03 4.08 17.85
C GLY A 81 7.45 4.55 18.17
N VAL A 82 8.28 4.78 17.15
CA VAL A 82 9.67 5.27 17.31
C VAL A 82 9.70 6.62 18.03
N VAL A 83 8.92 7.60 17.56
CA VAL A 83 8.88 8.94 18.16
C VAL A 83 8.34 8.93 19.60
N ARG A 84 7.40 8.02 19.91
CA ARG A 84 6.87 7.88 21.27
C ARG A 84 7.89 7.27 22.23
N GLY A 85 8.74 6.36 21.75
CA GLY A 85 9.85 5.78 22.51
C GLY A 85 10.87 6.85 22.90
N ASP A 86 11.33 7.65 21.93
CA ASP A 86 12.33 8.70 22.16
C ASP A 86 11.88 9.73 23.21
N ARG A 87 10.61 10.16 23.17
CA ARG A 87 10.05 11.10 24.16
C ARG A 87 9.99 10.55 25.59
N THR A 88 9.86 9.23 25.73
CA THR A 88 9.75 8.59 27.05
C THR A 88 11.13 8.47 27.69
N THR A 89 12.16 8.20 26.89
CA THR A 89 13.56 8.13 27.36
C THR A 89 14.07 9.51 27.78
N ASP A 90 13.86 10.54 26.95
CA ASP A 90 14.29 11.93 27.24
C ASP A 90 13.70 12.47 28.55
N GLY A 91 12.38 12.30 28.76
CA GLY A 91 11.72 12.72 30.00
C GLY A 91 12.20 11.98 31.27
N SER A 92 12.75 10.77 31.13
CA SER A 92 13.29 10.02 32.26
C SER A 92 14.73 10.41 32.64
N GLU A 93 15.46 11.03 31.71
CA GLU A 93 16.82 11.54 31.92
C GLU A 93 16.78 12.92 32.60
N VAL A 94 15.82 13.78 32.23
CA VAL A 94 15.64 15.13 32.82
C VAL A 94 15.20 15.10 34.30
N VAL A 95 14.62 13.98 34.76
CA VAL A 95 14.11 13.84 36.13
C VAL A 95 15.16 13.30 37.11
N ARG A 96 16.33 12.84 36.62
CA ARG A 96 17.46 12.38 37.44
C ARG A 96 18.49 13.47 37.66
#